data_AF-A0A839LG60-F1
#
_entry.id   AF-A0A839LG60-F1
#
_cell.length_a   1.000
_cell.length_b   1.000
_cell.length_c   1.000
_cell.angle_alpha   90.00
_cell.angle_beta   90.00
_cell.angle_gamma   90.00
#
_symmetry.space_group_name_H-M   'P 1'
#
loop_
_entity.id
_entity.type
_entity.pdbx_description
1 polymer ?
#
loop_
_entity_poly.entity_id
_entity_poly.type
_entity_poly.pdbx_seq_one_letter_code
_entity_poly.pdbx_strand_id
1 'polypeptide(L)'
;MEWKRTIGLMMAMMTALLLPGRTLGQESPKPCPRYQAPGQFDNAPAVWGTTDSGVIVDGFVDLIGAGNKVFDVLHGSDLSIYNEVTHEKMAACGGKFSFVRMDNGFDTHYRALQKAGIKPVPYVYFKIPTELRRAHKYVDSGDGSQQLEQILSKFELIAEKAASTTLNQLEQSQLALQSIEIAGMRGKLIAVDIEEKLLDEKQSQREHRVAYGRGYGRALCRWTTLVKKRHTDLTVILYTMPAVYGDYLRYALPADHACIKGLPVWIAHTTADGGDSIYSSSRRAASIFSDESAQRLCLLSTGNRCVIHQYSHRATFASAKGFNPKKPQGIDINRWFPSIAINTEAGTDWVRRDDLPPPITFHPK
;
A
#
# COMPACT_ATOMS: atom_id res chain seq x y z
N MET A 1 -43.86 -16.78 -76.11
CA MET A 1 -42.94 -16.91 -74.96
C MET A 1 -43.54 -16.11 -73.82
N GLU A 2 -44.45 -16.67 -73.05
CA GLU A 2 -44.19 -17.69 -71.99
C GLU A 2 -43.15 -17.19 -70.97
N TRP A 3 -43.35 -17.18 -69.65
CA TRP A 3 -44.40 -17.69 -68.76
C TRP A 3 -44.39 -16.89 -67.43
N LYS A 4 -45.60 -16.66 -66.92
CA LYS A 4 -46.09 -16.58 -65.52
C LYS A 4 -45.21 -17.06 -64.35
N ARG A 5 -45.54 -16.45 -63.18
CA ARG A 5 -45.57 -16.91 -61.75
C ARG A 5 -44.70 -16.00 -60.88
N THR A 6 -45.20 -15.13 -60.00
CA THR A 6 -46.19 -15.28 -58.91
C THR A 6 -45.91 -16.48 -58.01
N ILE A 7 -45.02 -16.31 -57.03
CA ILE A 7 -45.09 -17.01 -55.74
C ILE A 7 -44.70 -16.00 -54.67
N GLY A 8 -45.71 -15.48 -53.96
CA GLY A 8 -45.52 -14.97 -52.62
C GLY A 8 -45.23 -16.15 -51.71
N LEU A 9 -44.19 -16.04 -50.90
CA LEU A 9 -44.02 -16.89 -49.73
C LEU A 9 -43.87 -15.97 -48.52
N MET A 10 -44.86 -16.04 -47.65
CA MET A 10 -44.84 -15.49 -46.31
C MET A 10 -43.59 -15.98 -45.58
N MET A 11 -42.60 -15.10 -45.37
CA MET A 11 -41.71 -15.26 -44.22
C MET A 11 -42.44 -14.67 -43.03
N ALA A 12 -43.09 -15.55 -42.28
CA ALA A 12 -43.61 -15.26 -40.97
C ALA A 12 -42.50 -14.61 -40.13
N MET A 13 -42.75 -13.37 -39.69
CA MET A 13 -42.11 -12.78 -38.52
C MET A 13 -42.33 -13.73 -37.34
N MET A 14 -41.41 -14.66 -37.15
CA MET A 14 -41.23 -15.34 -35.87
C MET A 14 -40.57 -14.32 -34.95
N THR A 15 -41.39 -13.40 -34.44
CA THR A 15 -41.08 -12.62 -33.24
C THR A 15 -40.99 -13.62 -32.11
N ALA A 16 -39.83 -14.27 -31.98
CA ALA A 16 -39.48 -15.00 -30.79
C ALA A 16 -39.50 -13.97 -29.65
N LEU A 17 -40.60 -13.93 -28.91
CA LEU A 17 -40.64 -13.42 -27.55
C LEU A 17 -39.61 -14.24 -26.76
N LEU A 18 -38.36 -13.78 -26.81
CA LEU A 18 -37.35 -14.07 -25.81
C LEU A 18 -37.89 -13.48 -24.52
N LEU A 19 -38.74 -14.25 -23.85
CA LEU A 19 -39.03 -14.08 -22.43
C LEU A 19 -37.66 -13.92 -21.76
N PRO A 20 -37.40 -12.80 -21.04
CA PRO A 20 -36.21 -12.71 -20.22
C PRO A 20 -36.30 -13.88 -19.25
N GLY A 21 -35.48 -14.90 -19.50
CA GLY A 21 -35.30 -16.00 -18.58
C GLY A 21 -34.94 -15.36 -17.26
N ARG A 22 -35.89 -15.42 -16.31
CA ARG A 22 -35.65 -15.09 -14.91
C ARG A 22 -34.48 -15.97 -14.50
N THR A 23 -33.29 -15.38 -14.47
CA THR A 23 -32.13 -15.97 -13.84
C THR A 23 -32.57 -16.31 -12.43
N LEU A 24 -32.71 -17.61 -12.16
CA LEU A 24 -33.00 -18.15 -10.83
C LEU A 24 -32.07 -17.45 -9.85
N GLY A 25 -32.69 -16.80 -8.86
CA GLY A 25 -32.10 -15.77 -8.01
C GLY A 25 -30.70 -16.15 -7.53
N GLN A 26 -29.70 -15.51 -8.13
CA GLN A 26 -28.37 -15.46 -7.56
C GLN A 26 -28.51 -14.56 -6.34
N GLU A 27 -28.67 -15.17 -5.15
CA GLU A 27 -28.70 -14.44 -3.89
C GLU A 27 -27.49 -13.50 -3.86
N SER A 28 -27.76 -12.20 -3.77
CA SER A 28 -26.70 -11.21 -3.58
C SER A 28 -25.83 -11.66 -2.39
N PRO A 29 -24.49 -11.69 -2.53
CA PRO A 29 -23.63 -12.13 -1.45
C PRO A 29 -23.95 -11.37 -0.17
N LYS A 30 -24.19 -12.07 0.94
CA LYS A 30 -24.40 -11.41 2.24
C LYS A 30 -23.22 -10.45 2.51
N PRO A 31 -23.50 -9.19 2.88
CA PRO A 31 -22.46 -8.22 3.20
C PRO A 31 -21.64 -8.75 4.37
N CYS A 32 -20.34 -8.47 4.35
CA CYS A 32 -19.42 -8.94 5.38
C CYS A 32 -19.62 -8.14 6.68
N PRO A 33 -19.26 -8.72 7.84
CA PRO A 33 -19.30 -7.98 9.09
C PRO A 33 -18.50 -6.66 8.98
N ARG A 34 -18.99 -5.63 9.67
CA ARG A 34 -18.31 -4.34 9.83
C ARG A 34 -17.90 -4.19 11.28
N TYR A 35 -16.59 -4.16 11.50
CA TYR A 35 -16.01 -3.98 12.82
C TYR A 35 -15.66 -2.51 13.05
N GLN A 36 -15.42 -2.14 14.30
CA GLN A 36 -15.01 -0.79 14.69
C GLN A 36 -13.69 -0.85 15.47
N ALA A 37 -12.81 0.12 15.23
CA ALA A 37 -11.53 0.31 15.89
C ALA A 37 -11.40 1.73 16.45
N PRO A 38 -10.68 1.96 17.56
CA PRO A 38 -10.06 0.93 18.40
C PRO A 38 -11.12 0.03 19.06
N GLY A 39 -10.86 -1.27 19.09
CA GLY A 39 -11.81 -2.29 19.55
C GLY A 39 -11.13 -3.49 20.19
N GLN A 40 -11.94 -4.45 20.66
CA GLN A 40 -11.45 -5.73 21.15
C GLN A 40 -11.61 -6.79 20.06
N PHE A 41 -10.50 -7.45 19.72
CA PHE A 41 -10.44 -8.47 18.67
C PHE A 41 -9.81 -9.74 19.23
N ASP A 42 -10.28 -10.89 18.74
CA ASP A 42 -9.72 -12.20 19.09
C ASP A 42 -8.40 -12.43 18.36
N ASN A 43 -7.37 -11.69 18.76
CA ASN A 43 -6.05 -11.80 18.18
C ASN A 43 -5.30 -12.95 18.82
N ALA A 44 -4.72 -13.82 18.00
CA ALA A 44 -3.66 -14.71 18.49
C ALA A 44 -2.51 -13.84 19.05
N PRO A 45 -1.84 -14.27 20.14
CA PRO A 45 -0.71 -13.54 20.68
C PRO A 45 0.32 -13.22 19.60
N ALA A 46 0.84 -11.98 19.59
CA ALA A 46 1.90 -11.60 18.68
C ALA A 46 3.09 -12.57 18.85
N VAL A 47 3.59 -13.13 17.76
CA VAL A 47 4.79 -13.97 17.81
C VAL A 47 5.98 -13.07 18.10
N TRP A 48 6.77 -13.39 19.12
CA TRP A 48 7.88 -12.54 19.54
C TRP A 48 8.85 -12.25 18.38
N GLY A 49 9.02 -10.97 18.05
CA GLY A 49 9.90 -10.53 16.95
C GLY A 49 9.23 -10.42 15.58
N THR A 50 7.91 -10.60 15.47
CA THR A 50 7.15 -10.25 14.27
C THR A 50 6.43 -8.91 14.45
N THR A 51 6.17 -8.21 13.35
CA THR A 51 5.30 -7.02 13.28
C THR A 51 3.84 -7.40 13.06
N ASP A 52 3.50 -8.69 13.22
CA ASP A 52 2.18 -9.25 12.93
C ASP A 52 1.26 -9.20 14.16
N SER A 53 0.95 -7.97 14.59
CA SER A 53 0.04 -7.67 15.70
C SER A 53 -1.34 -7.20 15.24
N GLY A 54 -1.61 -7.24 13.93
CA GLY A 54 -2.87 -6.80 13.36
C GLY A 54 -4.07 -7.65 13.74
N VAL A 55 -5.25 -7.04 13.60
CA VAL A 55 -6.54 -7.66 13.90
C VAL A 55 -6.87 -8.82 12.95
N ILE A 56 -7.34 -9.94 13.48
CA ILE A 56 -7.87 -11.04 12.67
C ILE A 56 -9.36 -10.80 12.44
N VAL A 57 -9.78 -10.63 11.18
CA VAL A 57 -11.15 -10.24 10.85
C VAL A 57 -11.66 -10.90 9.57
N ASP A 58 -12.97 -11.11 9.50
CA ASP A 58 -13.71 -11.57 8.32
C ASP A 58 -14.51 -10.43 7.66
N GLY A 59 -14.02 -9.20 7.82
CA GLY A 59 -14.52 -8.00 7.17
C GLY A 59 -13.55 -6.84 7.33
N PHE A 60 -13.92 -5.67 6.83
CA PHE A 60 -13.16 -4.44 7.06
C PHE A 60 -13.49 -3.82 8.42
N VAL A 61 -12.54 -3.05 8.95
CA VAL A 61 -12.63 -2.42 10.28
C VAL A 61 -12.68 -0.91 10.14
N ASP A 62 -13.84 -0.32 10.44
CA ASP A 62 -14.04 1.12 10.48
C ASP A 62 -13.25 1.77 11.61
N LEU A 63 -12.70 2.96 11.35
CA LEU A 63 -11.97 3.73 12.35
C LEU A 63 -12.92 4.74 13.00
N ILE A 64 -12.95 4.75 14.33
CA ILE A 64 -13.74 5.66 15.15
C ILE A 64 -12.81 6.75 15.68
N GLY A 65 -13.18 8.01 15.42
CA GLY A 65 -12.47 9.19 15.89
C GLY A 65 -13.06 9.82 17.14
N ALA A 66 -12.60 11.05 17.42
CA ALA A 66 -13.10 11.84 18.53
C ALA A 66 -14.63 12.03 18.43
N GLY A 67 -15.31 11.95 19.58
CA GLY A 67 -16.78 12.07 19.63
C GLY A 67 -17.53 10.90 19.01
N ASN A 68 -16.91 9.70 18.91
CA ASN A 68 -17.49 8.48 18.34
C ASN A 68 -17.92 8.60 16.87
N LYS A 69 -17.32 9.55 16.13
CA LYS A 69 -17.59 9.71 14.70
C LYS A 69 -16.76 8.70 13.90
N VAL A 70 -17.40 7.96 13.00
CA VAL A 70 -16.70 7.10 12.04
C VAL A 70 -15.92 7.98 11.05
N PHE A 71 -14.63 7.73 10.88
CA PHE A 71 -13.84 8.38 9.84
C PHE A 71 -14.34 7.94 8.45
N ASP A 72 -14.42 8.88 7.52
CA ASP A 72 -14.79 8.62 6.13
C ASP A 72 -13.60 8.01 5.37
N VAL A 73 -13.30 6.73 5.60
CA VAL A 73 -12.19 6.04 4.92
C VAL A 73 -12.69 5.14 3.80
N LEU A 74 -11.91 5.05 2.73
CA LEU A 74 -12.07 3.97 1.76
C LEU A 74 -11.34 2.74 2.26
N HIS A 75 -11.95 1.57 2.13
CA HIS A 75 -11.34 0.30 2.49
C HIS A 75 -10.77 -0.39 1.27
N GLY A 76 -9.64 -1.07 1.44
CA GLY A 76 -8.98 -1.79 0.36
C GLY A 76 -8.02 -2.86 0.86
N SER A 77 -7.31 -3.46 -0.07
CA SER A 77 -6.33 -4.51 0.20
C SER A 77 -5.03 -4.26 -0.54
N ASP A 78 -4.05 -5.12 -0.35
CA ASP A 78 -2.94 -5.26 -1.30
C ASP A 78 -2.73 -6.73 -1.67
N LEU A 79 -2.35 -6.96 -2.93
CA LEU A 79 -2.33 -8.26 -3.58
C LEU A 79 -1.05 -8.45 -4.39
N SER A 80 -0.56 -9.68 -4.41
CA SER A 80 0.58 -10.18 -5.17
C SER A 80 0.26 -11.56 -5.73
N ILE A 81 1.21 -12.18 -6.46
CA ILE A 81 1.08 -13.58 -6.93
C ILE A 81 0.73 -14.59 -5.84
N TYR A 82 0.98 -14.28 -4.56
CA TYR A 82 0.76 -15.21 -3.46
C TYR A 82 -0.69 -15.19 -2.94
N ASN A 83 -1.52 -14.25 -3.40
CA ASN A 83 -2.88 -14.08 -2.91
C ASN A 83 -3.89 -14.79 -3.81
N GLU A 84 -4.52 -15.84 -3.27
CA GLU A 84 -5.66 -16.51 -3.90
C GLU A 84 -6.96 -15.93 -3.32
N VAL A 85 -7.58 -14.99 -4.04
CA VAL A 85 -8.74 -14.23 -3.54
C VAL A 85 -9.95 -14.28 -4.49
N THR A 86 -11.15 -14.08 -3.93
CA THR A 86 -12.39 -13.84 -4.67
C THR A 86 -12.68 -12.34 -4.72
N HIS A 87 -12.37 -11.69 -5.85
CA HIS A 87 -12.48 -10.23 -6.01
C HIS A 87 -13.92 -9.71 -5.82
N GLU A 88 -14.92 -10.45 -6.28
CA GLU A 88 -16.33 -10.09 -6.09
C GLU A 88 -16.72 -10.10 -4.61
N LYS A 89 -16.17 -11.03 -3.82
CA LYS A 89 -16.40 -11.08 -2.38
C LYS A 89 -15.75 -9.89 -1.68
N MET A 90 -14.55 -9.48 -2.12
CA MET A 90 -13.89 -8.28 -1.61
C MET A 90 -14.71 -7.01 -1.88
N ALA A 91 -15.30 -6.89 -3.08
CA ALA A 91 -16.19 -5.79 -3.42
C ALA A 91 -17.47 -5.83 -2.57
N ALA A 92 -18.07 -7.00 -2.40
CA ALA A 92 -19.26 -7.19 -1.56
C ALA A 92 -19.02 -6.89 -0.07
N CYS A 93 -17.78 -7.03 0.42
CA CYS A 93 -17.40 -6.60 1.77
C CYS A 93 -17.18 -5.08 1.90
N GLY A 94 -17.26 -4.33 0.80
CA GLY A 94 -17.07 -2.87 0.79
C GLY A 94 -15.71 -2.40 0.29
N GLY A 95 -14.90 -3.28 -0.32
CA GLY A 95 -13.61 -2.91 -0.90
C GLY A 95 -13.78 -1.90 -2.04
N LYS A 96 -12.98 -0.83 -2.02
CA LYS A 96 -13.01 0.27 -3.00
C LYS A 96 -11.73 0.39 -3.80
N PHE A 97 -10.62 -0.10 -3.26
CA PHE A 97 -9.33 -0.13 -3.94
C PHE A 97 -8.51 -1.36 -3.58
N SER A 98 -7.45 -1.60 -4.34
CA SER A 98 -6.43 -2.58 -3.98
C SER A 98 -5.09 -2.18 -4.57
N PHE A 99 -4.01 -2.25 -3.79
CA PHE A 99 -2.67 -2.21 -4.36
C PHE A 99 -2.34 -3.57 -5.00
N VAL A 100 -1.76 -3.58 -6.18
CA VAL A 100 -1.42 -4.81 -6.91
C VAL A 100 0.04 -4.80 -7.28
N ARG A 101 0.77 -5.82 -6.84
CA ARG A 101 2.21 -5.94 -7.08
C ARG A 101 2.46 -6.10 -8.56
N MET A 102 3.42 -5.36 -9.10
CA MET A 102 3.90 -5.52 -10.47
C MET A 102 4.79 -6.76 -10.58
N ASP A 103 4.17 -7.93 -10.47
CA ASP A 103 4.76 -9.26 -10.61
C ASP A 103 3.95 -10.09 -11.63
N ASN A 104 4.17 -11.41 -11.68
CA ASN A 104 3.48 -12.30 -12.64
C ASN A 104 1.96 -12.39 -12.43
N GLY A 105 1.43 -11.88 -11.32
CA GLY A 105 0.00 -11.90 -10.97
C GLY A 105 -0.68 -10.56 -11.25
N PHE A 106 0.09 -9.53 -11.58
CA PHE A 106 -0.38 -8.15 -11.75
C PHE A 106 -1.60 -8.05 -12.66
N ASP A 107 -1.47 -8.43 -13.92
CA ASP A 107 -2.51 -8.27 -14.94
C ASP A 107 -3.79 -9.03 -14.60
N THR A 108 -3.66 -10.22 -13.98
CA THR A 108 -4.80 -11.05 -13.56
C THR A 108 -5.58 -10.37 -12.45
N HIS A 109 -4.90 -9.96 -11.37
CA HIS A 109 -5.54 -9.26 -10.26
C HIS A 109 -6.11 -7.91 -10.70
N TYR A 110 -5.36 -7.14 -11.49
CA TYR A 110 -5.77 -5.81 -11.94
C TYR A 110 -7.10 -5.89 -12.71
N ARG A 111 -7.22 -6.79 -13.70
CA ARG A 111 -8.45 -6.95 -14.49
C ARG A 111 -9.61 -7.47 -13.66
N ALA A 112 -9.36 -8.42 -12.76
CA ALA A 112 -10.38 -8.98 -11.88
C ALA A 112 -10.93 -7.92 -10.90
N LEU A 113 -10.06 -7.08 -10.34
CA LEU A 113 -10.44 -5.94 -9.50
C LEU A 113 -11.29 -4.93 -10.28
N GLN A 114 -10.87 -4.55 -11.50
CA GLN A 114 -11.65 -3.64 -12.34
C GLN A 114 -13.04 -4.19 -12.64
N LYS A 115 -13.13 -5.48 -12.98
CA LYS A 115 -14.41 -6.15 -13.23
C LYS A 115 -15.31 -6.16 -11.98
N ALA A 116 -14.71 -6.28 -10.78
CA ALA A 116 -15.41 -6.22 -9.51
C ALA A 116 -15.74 -4.78 -9.06
N GLY A 117 -15.36 -3.75 -9.82
CA GLY A 117 -15.58 -2.34 -9.47
C GLY A 117 -14.63 -1.81 -8.39
N ILE A 118 -13.52 -2.49 -8.15
CA ILE A 118 -12.46 -2.07 -7.22
C ILE A 118 -11.36 -1.37 -8.03
N LYS A 119 -10.84 -0.23 -7.54
CA LYS A 119 -9.77 0.53 -8.21
C LYS A 119 -8.40 -0.09 -7.91
N PRO A 120 -7.73 -0.75 -8.87
CA PRO A 120 -6.38 -1.24 -8.67
C PRO A 120 -5.35 -0.10 -8.71
N VAL A 121 -4.29 -0.21 -7.92
CA VAL A 121 -3.14 0.71 -7.90
C VAL A 121 -1.85 -0.11 -7.98
N PRO A 122 -0.96 0.10 -8.96
CA PRO A 122 0.27 -0.68 -9.03
C PRO A 122 1.21 -0.39 -7.85
N TYR A 123 1.92 -1.40 -7.38
CA TYR A 123 3.07 -1.21 -6.51
C TYR A 123 4.26 -2.10 -6.89
N VAL A 124 5.46 -1.66 -6.55
CA VAL A 124 6.69 -2.43 -6.75
C VAL A 124 7.36 -2.73 -5.41
N TYR A 125 7.90 -3.93 -5.28
CA TYR A 125 8.73 -4.32 -4.15
C TYR A 125 10.18 -3.90 -4.38
N PHE A 126 10.72 -3.01 -3.54
CA PHE A 126 12.08 -2.52 -3.69
C PHE A 126 13.07 -3.42 -2.95
N LYS A 127 13.62 -4.40 -3.68
CA LYS A 127 14.56 -5.37 -3.13
C LYS A 127 16.01 -4.85 -3.11
N ILE A 128 16.60 -4.86 -1.93
CA ILE A 128 18.03 -4.77 -1.66
C ILE A 128 18.65 -6.17 -1.70
N PRO A 129 19.76 -6.36 -2.41
CA PRO A 129 20.47 -7.64 -2.43
C PRO A 129 20.83 -8.14 -1.03
N THR A 130 20.64 -9.44 -0.79
CA THR A 130 20.81 -10.10 0.52
C THR A 130 22.18 -9.84 1.14
N GLU A 131 23.24 -9.75 0.32
CA GLU A 131 24.60 -9.48 0.74
C GLU A 131 24.80 -8.08 1.32
N LEU A 132 24.03 -7.09 0.86
CA LEU A 132 24.03 -5.74 1.41
C LEU A 132 23.15 -5.64 2.66
N ARG A 133 22.28 -6.61 2.91
CA ARG A 133 21.46 -6.64 4.13
C ARG A 133 22.21 -7.25 5.33
N ARG A 134 23.53 -7.09 5.41
CA ARG A 134 24.39 -7.64 6.47
C ARG A 134 25.24 -6.54 7.11
N ALA A 135 25.20 -6.44 8.43
CA ALA A 135 25.80 -5.34 9.19
C ALA A 135 27.30 -5.18 8.95
N HIS A 136 28.05 -6.27 8.78
CA HIS A 136 29.50 -6.24 8.54
C HIS A 136 29.91 -5.52 7.24
N LYS A 137 28.97 -5.26 6.30
CA LYS A 137 29.24 -4.46 5.09
C LYS A 137 29.41 -2.97 5.36
N TYR A 138 29.04 -2.54 6.56
CA TYR A 138 28.95 -1.14 6.97
C TYR A 138 29.97 -0.76 8.04
N VAL A 139 30.97 -1.61 8.27
CA VAL A 139 32.12 -1.27 9.13
C VAL A 139 32.86 -0.07 8.53
N ASP A 140 33.34 0.83 9.37
CA ASP A 140 34.07 2.06 8.99
C ASP A 140 33.32 2.99 8.02
N SER A 141 31.98 2.91 7.98
CA SER A 141 31.12 3.68 7.07
C SER A 141 30.62 4.99 7.67
N GLY A 142 31.47 5.66 8.45
CA GLY A 142 31.15 6.95 9.07
C GLY A 142 30.93 8.06 8.04
N ASP A 143 30.36 9.18 8.49
CA ASP A 143 30.12 10.37 7.67
C ASP A 143 31.41 10.84 6.98
N GLY A 144 31.34 11.10 5.67
CA GLY A 144 32.48 11.55 4.88
C GLY A 144 33.55 10.47 4.61
N SER A 145 33.35 9.23 5.07
CA SER A 145 34.25 8.13 4.75
C SER A 145 34.15 7.70 3.29
N GLN A 146 35.27 7.29 2.69
CA GLN A 146 35.28 6.69 1.35
C GLN A 146 34.39 5.44 1.28
N GLN A 147 34.33 4.68 2.38
CA GLN A 147 33.48 3.50 2.48
C GLN A 147 32.00 3.85 2.36
N LEU A 148 31.54 4.92 3.01
CA LEU A 148 30.16 5.40 2.87
C LEU A 148 29.86 5.78 1.43
N GLU A 149 30.74 6.53 0.75
CA GLU A 149 30.55 6.88 -0.66
C GLU A 149 30.42 5.65 -1.57
N GLN A 150 31.26 4.63 -1.36
CA GLN A 150 31.15 3.36 -2.09
C GLN A 150 29.82 2.64 -1.82
N ILE A 151 29.31 2.70 -0.59
CA ILE A 151 27.98 2.18 -0.25
C ILE A 151 26.91 2.96 -1.01
N LEU A 152 26.94 4.29 -0.98
CA LEU A 152 25.96 5.13 -1.67
C LEU A 152 25.93 4.82 -3.17
N SER A 153 27.08 4.72 -3.83
CA SER A 153 27.15 4.36 -5.26
C SER A 153 26.60 2.97 -5.55
N LYS A 154 26.81 1.97 -4.68
CA LYS A 154 26.21 0.63 -4.86
C LYS A 154 24.68 0.68 -4.78
N PHE A 155 24.14 1.44 -3.84
CA PHE A 155 22.70 1.63 -3.69
C PHE A 155 22.09 2.41 -4.88
N GLU A 156 22.81 3.37 -5.45
CA GLU A 156 22.40 4.04 -6.69
C GLU A 156 22.30 3.08 -7.88
N LEU A 157 23.28 2.19 -8.07
CA LEU A 157 23.24 1.19 -9.14
C LEU A 157 22.06 0.21 -8.97
N ILE A 158 21.75 -0.16 -7.73
CA ILE A 158 20.56 -0.98 -7.43
C ILE A 158 19.29 -0.22 -7.81
N ALA A 159 19.20 1.07 -7.46
CA ALA A 159 18.07 1.91 -7.80
C ALA A 159 17.91 2.09 -9.31
N GLU A 160 18.99 2.24 -10.06
CA GLU A 160 18.96 2.34 -11.52
C GLU A 160 18.42 1.06 -12.16
N LYS A 161 18.90 -0.10 -11.71
CA LYS A 161 18.39 -1.40 -12.17
C LYS A 161 16.91 -1.60 -11.82
N ALA A 162 16.52 -1.26 -10.59
CA ALA A 162 15.14 -1.34 -10.14
C ALA A 162 14.25 -0.38 -10.94
N ALA A 163 14.69 0.84 -11.19
CA ALA A 163 13.94 1.83 -11.97
C ALA A 163 13.78 1.40 -13.41
N SER A 164 14.83 0.90 -14.05
CA SER A 164 14.75 0.32 -15.40
C SER A 164 13.74 -0.83 -15.46
N THR A 165 13.75 -1.71 -14.46
CA THR A 165 12.77 -2.81 -14.36
C THR A 165 11.35 -2.28 -14.23
N THR A 166 11.11 -1.34 -13.31
CA THR A 166 9.80 -0.71 -13.12
C THR A 166 9.31 -0.04 -14.41
N LEU A 167 10.16 0.75 -15.07
CA LEU A 167 9.80 1.47 -16.29
C LEU A 167 9.43 0.50 -17.42
N ASN A 168 10.20 -0.59 -17.59
CA ASN A 168 9.87 -1.62 -18.55
C ASN A 168 8.50 -2.26 -18.24
N GLN A 169 8.21 -2.54 -16.97
CA GLN A 169 6.90 -3.11 -16.58
C GLN A 169 5.75 -2.11 -16.81
N LEU A 170 5.95 -0.82 -16.53
CA LEU A 170 4.98 0.24 -16.79
C LEU A 170 4.71 0.42 -18.29
N GLU A 171 5.75 0.35 -19.12
CA GLU A 171 5.63 0.46 -20.58
C GLU A 171 4.97 -0.77 -21.20
N GLN A 172 5.18 -1.96 -20.63
CA GLN A 172 4.56 -3.21 -21.08
C GLN A 172 3.09 -3.35 -20.65
N SER A 173 2.70 -2.79 -19.51
CA SER A 173 1.32 -2.86 -19.02
C SER A 173 0.63 -1.50 -19.08
N GLN A 174 -0.16 -1.28 -20.15
CA GLN A 174 -1.01 -0.09 -20.27
C GLN A 174 -1.99 0.08 -19.09
N LEU A 175 -2.29 -1.00 -18.37
CA LEU A 175 -3.09 -0.98 -17.15
C LEU A 175 -2.43 -0.15 -16.04
N ALA A 176 -1.11 -0.31 -15.85
CA ALA A 176 -0.39 0.31 -14.74
C ALA A 176 -0.27 1.84 -14.84
N LEU A 177 -0.50 2.42 -16.02
CA LEU A 177 -0.43 3.87 -16.26
C LEU A 177 -1.82 4.52 -16.38
N GLN A 178 -2.89 3.83 -15.99
CA GLN A 178 -4.22 4.41 -15.96
C GLN A 178 -4.33 5.50 -14.88
N SER A 179 -4.88 6.64 -15.26
CA SER A 179 -5.21 7.69 -14.30
C SER A 179 -6.45 7.28 -13.51
N ILE A 180 -6.35 7.36 -12.18
CA ILE A 180 -7.43 7.06 -11.26
C ILE A 180 -7.70 8.25 -10.35
N GLU A 181 -8.90 8.30 -9.80
CA GLU A 181 -9.26 9.22 -8.72
C GLU A 181 -9.68 8.40 -7.51
N ILE A 182 -9.03 8.61 -6.37
CA ILE A 182 -9.31 7.90 -5.14
C ILE A 182 -9.01 8.77 -3.93
N ALA A 183 -9.98 8.88 -3.01
CA ALA A 183 -9.85 9.64 -1.77
C ALA A 183 -9.31 11.07 -1.98
N GLY A 184 -9.71 11.76 -3.06
CA GLY A 184 -9.24 13.11 -3.41
C GLY A 184 -7.90 13.16 -4.17
N MET A 185 -7.16 12.04 -4.25
CA MET A 185 -5.96 11.92 -5.07
C MET A 185 -6.32 11.57 -6.51
N ARG A 186 -5.81 12.34 -7.48
CA ARG A 186 -6.07 12.12 -8.91
C ARG A 186 -4.77 12.06 -9.69
N GLY A 187 -4.65 11.08 -10.57
CA GLY A 187 -3.51 10.97 -11.49
C GLY A 187 -3.10 9.51 -11.71
N LYS A 188 -1.93 9.34 -12.30
CA LYS A 188 -1.27 8.03 -12.33
C LYS A 188 -0.60 7.82 -10.98
N LEU A 189 -0.93 6.73 -10.30
CA LEU A 189 -0.42 6.42 -8.97
C LEU A 189 0.42 5.14 -9.04
N ILE A 190 1.55 5.12 -8.34
CA ILE A 190 2.32 3.90 -8.08
C ILE A 190 2.80 3.92 -6.63
N ALA A 191 2.82 2.78 -5.96
CA ALA A 191 3.51 2.66 -4.68
C ALA A 191 4.88 1.97 -4.82
N VAL A 192 5.83 2.36 -3.98
CA VAL A 192 7.12 1.68 -3.80
C VAL A 192 7.18 1.14 -2.39
N ASP A 193 7.35 -0.16 -2.28
CA ASP A 193 7.41 -0.90 -1.02
C ASP A 193 8.85 -0.98 -0.51
N ILE A 194 9.08 -0.32 0.62
CA ILE A 194 10.35 -0.13 1.30
C ILE A 194 10.25 -0.71 2.71
N GLU A 195 10.65 -1.97 2.83
CA GLU A 195 10.49 -2.74 4.06
C GLU A 195 11.72 -3.51 4.54
N GLU A 196 12.81 -3.53 3.75
CA GLU A 196 13.92 -4.42 4.05
C GLU A 196 14.88 -3.89 5.13
N LYS A 197 14.99 -4.67 6.20
CA LYS A 197 15.95 -4.47 7.29
C LYS A 197 17.25 -5.24 7.06
N LEU A 198 18.28 -4.91 7.85
CA LEU A 198 19.45 -5.77 8.02
C LEU A 198 18.99 -7.14 8.57
N LEU A 199 19.52 -8.22 8.00
CA LEU A 199 19.18 -9.60 8.38
C LEU A 199 19.72 -9.97 9.77
N ASP A 200 20.77 -9.28 10.20
CA ASP A 200 21.44 -9.38 11.49
C ASP A 200 21.17 -8.15 12.37
N GLU A 201 19.98 -7.53 12.24
CA GLU A 201 19.58 -6.31 12.97
C GLU A 201 19.82 -6.42 14.48
N LYS A 202 19.47 -7.55 15.11
CA LYS A 202 19.65 -7.79 16.56
C LYS A 202 21.11 -7.73 17.02
N GLN A 203 22.06 -8.02 16.13
CA GLN A 203 23.50 -7.97 16.39
C GLN A 203 24.16 -6.70 15.80
N SER A 204 23.41 -5.92 15.02
CA SER A 204 23.93 -4.74 14.35
C SER A 204 24.19 -3.58 15.34
N GLN A 205 25.31 -2.87 15.15
CA GLN A 205 25.57 -1.62 15.83
C GLN A 205 24.78 -0.47 15.17
N ARG A 206 24.61 0.66 15.88
CA ARG A 206 23.82 1.79 15.39
C ARG A 206 24.38 2.35 14.10
N GLU A 207 25.69 2.43 14.01
CA GLU A 207 26.48 2.97 12.91
C GLU A 207 26.20 2.18 11.61
N HIS A 208 26.09 0.85 11.72
CA HIS A 208 25.73 0.00 10.60
C HIS A 208 24.32 0.30 10.07
N ARG A 209 23.35 0.49 10.97
CA ARG A 209 21.98 0.86 10.60
C ARG A 209 21.90 2.25 9.98
N VAL A 210 22.68 3.21 10.49
CA VAL A 210 22.79 4.56 9.92
C VAL A 210 23.32 4.50 8.49
N ALA A 211 24.43 3.80 8.25
CA ALA A 211 25.03 3.68 6.91
C ALA A 211 24.12 2.91 5.94
N TYR A 212 23.50 1.80 6.37
CA TYR A 212 22.48 1.10 5.58
C TYR A 212 21.29 2.03 5.25
N GLY A 213 20.79 2.77 6.23
CA GLY A 213 19.68 3.71 6.06
C GLY A 213 19.97 4.83 5.08
N ARG A 214 21.19 5.36 5.07
CA ARG A 214 21.66 6.34 4.06
C ARG A 214 21.69 5.76 2.66
N GLY A 215 22.25 4.56 2.51
CA GLY A 215 22.22 3.83 1.24
C GLY A 215 20.78 3.61 0.76
N TYR A 216 19.90 3.14 1.64
CA TYR A 216 18.51 2.86 1.29
C TYR A 216 17.75 4.13 0.90
N GLY A 217 17.96 5.23 1.64
CA GLY A 217 17.40 6.54 1.30
C GLY A 217 17.88 7.06 -0.06
N ARG A 218 19.19 6.93 -0.35
CA ARG A 218 19.76 7.26 -1.67
C ARG A 218 19.14 6.43 -2.78
N ALA A 219 18.99 5.12 -2.58
CA ALA A 219 18.38 4.23 -3.57
C ALA A 219 16.92 4.62 -3.85
N LEU A 220 16.11 4.84 -2.81
CA LEU A 220 14.73 5.26 -2.96
C LEU A 220 14.61 6.60 -3.71
N CYS A 221 15.42 7.59 -3.35
CA CYS A 221 15.35 8.87 -4.05
C CYS A 221 15.82 8.77 -5.51
N ARG A 222 16.91 8.05 -5.78
CA ARG A 222 17.41 7.82 -7.14
C ARG A 222 16.37 7.12 -8.00
N TRP A 223 15.75 6.05 -7.48
CA TRP A 223 14.68 5.34 -8.18
C TRP A 223 13.50 6.26 -8.48
N THR A 224 13.03 7.00 -7.48
CA THR A 224 11.90 7.94 -7.61
C THR A 224 12.19 8.99 -8.69
N THR A 225 13.40 9.53 -8.69
CA THR A 225 13.85 10.54 -9.66
C THR A 225 13.83 10.00 -11.08
N LEU A 226 14.36 8.79 -11.29
CA LEU A 226 14.41 8.17 -12.61
C LEU A 226 13.01 7.83 -13.14
N VAL A 227 12.15 7.28 -12.28
CA VAL A 227 10.76 6.95 -12.66
C VAL A 227 9.98 8.23 -12.99
N LYS A 228 10.04 9.25 -12.14
CA LYS A 228 9.34 10.53 -12.37
C LYS A 228 9.92 11.32 -13.55
N LYS A 229 11.20 11.15 -13.89
CA LYS A 229 11.78 11.75 -15.10
C LYS A 229 11.11 11.21 -16.37
N ARG A 230 10.74 9.92 -16.39
CA ARG A 230 10.07 9.28 -17.53
C ARG A 230 8.55 9.47 -17.50
N HIS A 231 7.96 9.48 -16.31
CA HIS A 231 6.53 9.70 -16.08
C HIS A 231 6.32 10.87 -15.11
N THR A 232 6.36 12.09 -15.63
CA THR A 232 6.32 13.33 -14.82
C THR A 232 4.98 13.56 -14.13
N ASP A 233 3.91 12.94 -14.62
CA ASP A 233 2.57 12.96 -14.06
C ASP A 233 2.28 11.82 -13.07
N LEU A 234 3.29 10.99 -12.77
CA LEU A 234 3.19 9.89 -11.82
C LEU A 234 3.39 10.37 -10.38
N THR A 235 2.43 10.09 -9.53
CA THR A 235 2.56 10.24 -8.08
C THR A 235 3.09 8.94 -7.49
N VAL A 236 4.23 9.03 -6.80
CA VAL A 236 4.86 7.92 -6.10
C VAL A 236 4.43 7.94 -4.64
N ILE A 237 3.86 6.83 -4.17
CA ILE A 237 3.46 6.60 -2.79
C ILE A 237 4.54 5.74 -2.12
N LEU A 238 5.04 6.18 -0.96
CA LEU A 238 5.98 5.39 -0.17
C LEU A 238 5.22 4.43 0.73
N TYR A 239 5.36 3.13 0.49
CA TYR A 239 4.99 2.12 1.47
C TYR A 239 6.16 1.80 2.41
N THR A 240 5.93 1.83 3.71
CA THR A 240 6.95 1.44 4.71
C THR A 240 6.33 1.15 6.08
N MET A 241 7.15 0.64 7.00
CA MET A 241 6.80 0.41 8.40
C MET A 241 7.46 1.46 9.32
N PRO A 242 6.85 1.79 10.48
CA PRO A 242 7.47 2.69 11.47
C PRO A 242 8.89 2.27 11.86
N ALA A 243 9.14 0.97 12.03
CA ALA A 243 10.46 0.46 12.38
C ALA A 243 11.49 0.65 11.24
N VAL A 244 11.08 0.47 9.98
CA VAL A 244 11.97 0.67 8.83
C VAL A 244 12.33 2.16 8.70
N TYR A 245 11.35 3.04 8.88
CA TYR A 245 11.62 4.46 8.90
C TYR A 245 12.52 4.86 10.08
N GLY A 246 12.13 4.47 11.29
CA GLY A 246 12.80 4.82 12.54
C GLY A 246 14.22 4.30 12.63
N ASP A 247 14.50 3.09 12.14
CA ASP A 247 15.83 2.49 12.25
C ASP A 247 16.73 2.76 11.05
N TYR A 248 16.17 3.22 9.92
CA TYR A 248 16.93 3.35 8.67
C TYR A 248 16.64 4.66 7.92
N LEU A 249 15.42 4.86 7.39
CA LEU A 249 15.17 5.98 6.47
C LEU A 249 15.30 7.35 7.13
N ARG A 250 15.09 7.47 8.44
CA ARG A 250 15.31 8.73 9.17
C ARG A 250 16.76 9.22 9.11
N TYR A 251 17.70 8.37 8.72
CA TYR A 251 19.12 8.68 8.61
C TYR A 251 19.55 9.08 7.19
N ALA A 252 18.62 9.15 6.23
CA ALA A 252 18.89 9.62 4.88
C ALA A 252 19.64 10.98 4.90
N LEU A 253 20.56 11.16 3.95
CA LEU A 253 21.26 12.44 3.80
C LEU A 253 20.27 13.55 3.42
N PRO A 254 20.57 14.83 3.68
CA PRO A 254 19.59 15.91 3.52
C PRO A 254 18.86 15.96 2.18
N ALA A 255 19.58 15.76 1.06
CA ALA A 255 18.97 15.74 -0.28
C ALA A 255 18.02 14.53 -0.48
N ASP A 256 18.44 13.34 -0.04
CA ASP A 256 17.64 12.12 -0.09
C ASP A 256 16.42 12.22 0.84
N HIS A 257 16.59 12.85 2.01
CA HIS A 257 15.51 13.09 2.96
C HIS A 257 14.47 14.07 2.41
N ALA A 258 14.87 15.14 1.72
CA ALA A 258 13.94 16.07 1.07
C ALA A 258 13.05 15.37 0.04
N CYS A 259 13.66 14.47 -0.74
CA CYS A 259 13.01 13.63 -1.74
C CYS A 259 11.99 12.67 -1.11
N ILE A 260 12.38 11.95 -0.05
CA ILE A 260 11.50 11.06 0.73
C ILE A 260 10.39 11.86 1.41
N LYS A 261 10.69 13.08 1.84
CA LYS A 261 9.73 13.92 2.54
C LYS A 261 8.56 14.35 1.65
N GLY A 262 8.78 14.55 0.36
CA GLY A 262 7.74 14.94 -0.59
C GLY A 262 6.81 13.81 -1.08
N LEU A 263 6.85 12.62 -0.46
CA LEU A 263 6.05 11.47 -0.90
C LEU A 263 4.84 11.25 0.01
N PRO A 264 3.61 11.04 -0.53
CA PRO A 264 2.51 10.46 0.24
C PRO A 264 2.92 9.12 0.84
N VAL A 265 2.43 8.82 2.04
CA VAL A 265 2.83 7.63 2.78
C VAL A 265 1.67 6.65 2.92
N TRP A 266 1.95 5.40 2.55
CA TRP A 266 1.21 4.21 2.90
C TRP A 266 1.94 3.50 4.04
N ILE A 267 1.45 3.64 5.27
CA ILE A 267 2.16 3.10 6.44
C ILE A 267 1.59 1.75 6.86
N ALA A 268 2.47 0.76 7.05
CA ALA A 268 2.15 -0.51 7.69
C ALA A 268 2.39 -0.44 9.18
N HIS A 269 1.31 -0.26 9.94
CA HIS A 269 1.34 -0.21 11.39
C HIS A 269 0.15 -0.97 11.96
N THR A 270 0.34 -2.25 12.23
CA THR A 270 -0.76 -3.14 12.61
C THR A 270 -0.87 -3.17 14.14
N THR A 271 -1.95 -2.60 14.68
CA THR A 271 -2.20 -2.59 16.13
C THR A 271 -3.21 -3.68 16.49
N ALA A 272 -3.11 -4.20 17.72
CA ALA A 272 -4.03 -5.23 18.20
C ALA A 272 -5.48 -4.74 18.32
N ASP A 273 -5.69 -3.43 18.49
CA ASP A 273 -7.02 -2.82 18.53
C ASP A 273 -7.50 -2.34 17.15
N GLY A 274 -6.69 -2.51 16.09
CA GLY A 274 -6.96 -2.03 14.75
C GLY A 274 -7.06 -0.50 14.61
N GLY A 275 -6.64 0.26 15.63
CA GLY A 275 -6.70 1.72 15.72
C GLY A 275 -5.91 2.46 14.64
N ASP A 276 -5.77 3.79 14.78
CA ASP A 276 -5.03 4.60 13.82
C ASP A 276 -3.52 4.36 13.92
N SER A 277 -2.81 4.51 12.80
CA SER A 277 -1.35 4.40 12.71
C SER A 277 -0.57 5.43 13.54
N ILE A 278 -1.18 6.55 13.93
CA ILE A 278 -0.49 7.69 14.59
C ILE A 278 -1.03 7.95 16.00
N TYR A 279 -2.30 7.62 16.22
CA TYR A 279 -3.02 7.87 17.46
C TYR A 279 -3.49 6.54 18.05
N SER A 280 -2.54 5.73 18.52
CA SER A 280 -2.86 4.51 19.24
C SER A 280 -3.44 4.84 20.62
N SER A 281 -4.56 4.19 20.96
CA SER A 281 -5.20 4.31 22.28
C SER A 281 -4.47 3.49 23.35
N SER A 282 -3.68 2.49 22.93
CA SER A 282 -3.04 1.52 23.82
C SER A 282 -1.62 1.98 24.19
N ARG A 283 -1.49 2.73 25.29
CA ARG A 283 -0.17 3.04 25.91
C ARG A 283 0.57 1.80 26.47
N ARG A 284 -0.01 0.60 26.38
CA ARG A 284 0.54 -0.62 27.00
C ARG A 284 0.86 -1.67 25.94
N ALA A 285 2.12 -2.13 26.03
CA ALA A 285 2.76 -3.23 25.32
C ALA A 285 3.27 -2.90 23.89
N ALA A 286 4.51 -2.38 23.80
CA ALA A 286 5.33 -2.24 22.59
C ALA A 286 4.67 -1.43 21.43
N SER A 287 4.98 -0.15 21.17
CA SER A 287 6.18 0.58 21.55
C SER A 287 5.99 2.10 21.39
N ILE A 288 6.33 2.85 22.42
CA ILE A 288 6.43 4.32 22.34
C ILE A 288 7.33 4.74 21.15
N PHE A 289 8.33 3.92 20.82
CA PHE A 289 9.27 4.14 19.72
C PHE A 289 8.66 3.93 18.31
N SER A 290 7.73 2.98 18.12
CA SER A 290 7.02 2.80 16.84
C SER A 290 6.06 3.95 16.60
N ASP A 291 5.34 4.37 17.63
CA ASP A 291 4.41 5.50 17.55
C ASP A 291 5.15 6.81 17.27
N GLU A 292 6.29 7.02 17.92
CA GLU A 292 7.13 8.18 17.65
C GLU A 292 7.70 8.15 16.22
N SER A 293 8.13 6.98 15.73
CA SER A 293 8.65 6.84 14.37
C SER A 293 7.56 7.05 13.33
N ALA A 294 6.35 6.53 13.58
CA ALA A 294 5.17 6.79 12.76
C ALA A 294 4.83 8.28 12.78
N GLN A 295 4.76 8.92 13.94
CA GLN A 295 4.52 10.37 14.06
C GLN A 295 5.56 11.19 13.30
N ARG A 296 6.85 10.87 13.43
CA ARG A 296 7.94 11.57 12.71
C ARG A 296 7.85 11.39 11.19
N LEU A 297 7.39 10.24 10.71
CA LEU A 297 7.16 9.99 9.28
C LEU A 297 5.90 10.69 8.78
N CYS A 298 4.82 10.65 9.56
CA CYS A 298 3.48 11.01 9.11
C CYS A 298 3.14 12.48 9.34
N LEU A 299 3.67 13.12 10.39
CA LEU A 299 3.29 14.48 10.78
C LEU A 299 4.26 15.51 10.20
N LEU A 300 3.70 16.45 9.44
CA LEU A 300 4.34 17.67 8.97
C LEU A 300 3.65 18.87 9.64
N SER A 301 4.29 20.05 9.59
CA SER A 301 3.64 21.30 10.03
C SER A 301 2.37 21.61 9.23
N THR A 302 2.28 21.10 8.00
CA THR A 302 1.18 21.29 7.06
C THR A 302 0.10 20.21 7.13
N GLY A 303 0.27 19.17 7.96
CA GLY A 303 -0.72 18.12 8.15
C GLY A 303 -0.14 16.71 8.23
N ASN A 304 -1.00 15.71 8.04
CA ASN A 304 -0.65 14.31 8.14
C ASN A 304 -0.56 13.66 6.75
N ARG A 305 0.64 13.25 6.35
CA ARG A 305 0.91 12.66 5.01
C ARG A 305 0.77 11.14 4.93
N CYS A 306 0.49 10.46 6.04
CA CYS A 306 0.17 9.03 6.04
C CYS A 306 -1.27 8.82 5.59
N VAL A 307 -1.50 9.07 4.31
CA VAL A 307 -2.81 9.06 3.66
C VAL A 307 -3.38 7.65 3.45
N ILE A 308 -2.55 6.61 3.57
CA ILE A 308 -2.98 5.21 3.56
C ILE A 308 -2.39 4.48 4.77
N HIS A 309 -3.17 3.57 5.37
CA HIS A 309 -2.77 2.78 6.53
C HIS A 309 -3.11 1.32 6.32
N GLN A 310 -2.09 0.46 6.27
CA GLN A 310 -2.24 -0.99 6.39
C GLN A 310 -2.32 -1.34 7.87
N TYR A 311 -3.50 -1.82 8.28
CA TYR A 311 -3.83 -2.03 9.70
C TYR A 311 -3.92 -3.50 10.10
N SER A 312 -3.89 -4.42 9.13
CA SER A 312 -3.76 -5.85 9.38
C SER A 312 -3.24 -6.59 8.15
N HIS A 313 -2.56 -7.73 8.39
CA HIS A 313 -2.13 -8.71 7.40
C HIS A 313 -2.96 -10.01 7.45
N ARG A 314 -4.07 -10.00 8.21
CA ARG A 314 -4.72 -11.23 8.70
C ARG A 314 -6.20 -11.32 8.35
N ALA A 315 -6.67 -10.57 7.35
CA ALA A 315 -8.07 -10.62 6.94
C ALA A 315 -8.38 -11.91 6.16
N THR A 316 -9.57 -12.49 6.36
CA THR A 316 -9.89 -13.83 5.80
C THR A 316 -11.08 -13.87 4.83
N PHE A 317 -11.83 -12.78 4.73
CA PHE A 317 -13.17 -12.77 4.11
C PHE A 317 -13.23 -12.99 2.61
N ALA A 318 -12.12 -12.77 1.91
CA ALA A 318 -12.04 -12.93 0.46
C ALA A 318 -11.06 -14.03 0.04
N SER A 319 -10.45 -14.75 0.98
CA SER A 319 -9.51 -15.83 0.66
C SER A 319 -10.27 -17.01 0.02
N ALA A 320 -9.81 -17.46 -1.16
CA ALA A 320 -10.46 -18.53 -1.91
C ALA A 320 -10.27 -19.88 -1.20
N LYS A 321 -11.23 -20.23 -0.34
CA LYS A 321 -11.49 -21.51 0.36
C LYS A 321 -10.32 -22.50 0.58
N GLY A 322 -10.15 -22.82 1.86
CA GLY A 322 -9.38 -23.96 2.38
C GLY A 322 -8.29 -23.46 3.30
N PHE A 323 -8.45 -23.62 4.61
CA PHE A 323 -7.38 -23.30 5.55
C PHE A 323 -6.18 -24.21 5.30
N ASN A 324 -5.21 -23.68 4.57
CA ASN A 324 -3.89 -24.25 4.38
C ASN A 324 -2.94 -23.48 5.31
N PRO A 325 -2.59 -24.03 6.48
CA PRO A 325 -1.67 -23.37 7.41
C PRO A 325 -0.26 -23.16 6.84
N LYS A 326 0.05 -23.68 5.64
CA LYS A 326 1.35 -23.51 4.96
C LYS A 326 1.39 -22.33 3.98
N LYS A 327 0.26 -21.67 3.70
CA LYS A 327 0.21 -20.47 2.85
C LYS A 327 -0.24 -19.27 3.69
N PRO A 328 0.26 -18.05 3.43
CA PRO A 328 -0.32 -16.84 4.00
C PRO A 328 -1.80 -16.79 3.60
N GLN A 329 -2.67 -17.03 4.57
CA GLN A 329 -4.12 -17.06 4.37
C GLN A 329 -4.75 -15.68 4.50
N GLY A 330 -4.02 -14.79 5.16
CA GLY A 330 -4.40 -13.42 5.38
C GLY A 330 -4.29 -12.60 4.11
N ILE A 331 -5.21 -11.66 3.99
CA ILE A 331 -5.16 -10.57 3.04
C ILE A 331 -4.80 -9.34 3.84
N ASP A 332 -3.83 -8.59 3.33
CA ASP A 332 -3.46 -7.31 3.89
C ASP A 332 -4.58 -6.30 3.59
N ILE A 333 -5.05 -5.60 4.63
CA ILE A 333 -6.17 -4.67 4.55
C ILE A 333 -5.76 -3.25 4.95
N ASN A 334 -6.32 -2.31 4.19
CA ASN A 334 -5.87 -0.93 4.12
C ASN A 334 -7.04 0.04 4.29
N ARG A 335 -6.76 1.21 4.88
CA ARG A 335 -7.62 2.39 4.88
C ARG A 335 -6.96 3.47 4.04
N TRP A 336 -7.70 4.06 3.11
CA TRP A 336 -7.27 5.26 2.39
C TRP A 336 -8.11 6.44 2.87
N PHE A 337 -7.43 7.41 3.49
CA PHE A 337 -8.04 8.60 4.05
C PHE A 337 -8.28 9.64 2.94
N PRO A 338 -9.42 10.37 2.97
CA PRO A 338 -9.63 11.54 2.14
C PRO A 338 -8.45 12.48 2.29
N SER A 339 -7.90 12.92 1.16
CA SER A 339 -6.63 13.63 1.10
C SER A 339 -6.74 14.84 0.19
N ILE A 340 -5.94 15.86 0.48
CA ILE A 340 -5.81 17.06 -0.33
C ILE A 340 -4.36 17.28 -0.73
N ALA A 341 -4.15 17.81 -1.92
CA ALA A 341 -2.85 18.28 -2.36
C ALA A 341 -2.55 19.64 -1.72
N ILE A 342 -1.35 19.78 -1.17
CA ILE A 342 -0.83 21.03 -0.64
C ILE A 342 0.49 21.37 -1.36
N ASN A 343 0.66 22.61 -1.78
CA ASN A 343 1.91 23.04 -2.39
C ASN A 343 2.86 23.53 -1.30
N THR A 344 4.07 22.98 -1.28
CA THR A 344 5.17 23.35 -0.39
C THR A 344 6.35 23.85 -1.23
N GLU A 345 7.37 24.40 -0.58
CA GLU A 345 8.62 24.78 -1.27
C GLU A 345 9.30 23.58 -1.95
N ALA A 346 9.12 22.37 -1.40
CA ALA A 346 9.70 21.14 -1.94
C ALA A 346 8.84 20.49 -3.06
N GLY A 347 7.64 21.02 -3.32
CA GLY A 347 6.68 20.49 -4.30
C GLY A 347 5.31 20.20 -3.69
N THR A 348 4.52 19.38 -4.38
CA THR A 348 3.18 19.01 -3.92
C THR A 348 3.23 17.84 -2.95
N ASP A 349 2.77 18.06 -1.72
CA ASP A 349 2.51 17.04 -0.71
C ASP A 349 1.03 16.65 -0.71
N TRP A 350 0.73 15.47 -0.16
CA TRP A 350 -0.65 15.00 0.07
C TRP A 350 -0.86 14.77 1.54
N VAL A 351 -1.88 15.41 2.11
CA VAL A 351 -2.23 15.29 3.54
C VAL A 351 -3.67 14.89 3.71
N ARG A 352 -3.98 14.18 4.81
CA ARG A 352 -5.36 13.83 5.20
C ARG A 352 -6.19 15.12 5.32
N ARG A 353 -7.41 15.10 4.77
CA ARG A 353 -8.37 16.22 4.83
C ARG A 353 -9.01 16.37 6.21
N ASP A 354 -9.16 15.27 6.93
CA ASP A 354 -10.00 15.20 8.12
C ASP A 354 -9.16 15.37 9.40
N ASP A 355 -9.72 16.15 10.33
CA ASP A 355 -9.15 16.62 11.58
C ASP A 355 -8.55 15.51 12.44
N LEU A 356 -7.27 15.68 12.76
CA LEU A 356 -6.74 15.31 14.07
C LEU A 356 -6.96 16.53 14.99
N PRO A 357 -7.08 16.35 16.32
CA PRO A 357 -7.24 17.49 17.23
C PRO A 357 -6.15 18.55 16.98
N PRO A 358 -6.38 19.83 17.35
CA PRO A 358 -5.39 20.90 17.17
C PRO A 358 -4.00 20.41 17.58
N PRO A 359 -2.95 20.81 16.83
CA PRO A 359 -1.64 20.18 16.86
C PRO A 359 -1.22 19.94 18.30
N ILE A 360 -0.96 18.67 18.64
CA ILE A 360 -0.22 18.37 19.86
C ILE A 360 1.08 19.14 19.70
N THR A 361 1.26 20.20 20.48
CA THR A 361 2.54 20.89 20.59
C THR A 361 3.53 19.85 21.07
N PHE A 362 4.32 19.32 20.14
CA PHE A 362 5.56 18.66 20.48
C PHE A 362 6.38 19.69 21.23
N HIS A 363 6.52 19.51 22.53
CA HIS A 363 7.59 20.16 23.27
C HIS A 363 8.86 19.40 22.89
N PRO A 364 9.75 19.95 22.03
CA PRO A 364 11.05 19.35 21.84
C PRO A 364 11.72 19.29 23.22
N LYS A 365 12.16 18.09 23.62
CA LYS A 365 13.15 17.94 24.67
C LYS A 365 14.53 18.09 24.08
#